data_AF-A0A1F8EIH8-F1
#
_entry.id   AF-A0A1F8EIH8-F1
#
_cell.length_a   1.000
_cell.length_b   1.000
_cell.length_c   1.000
_cell.angle_alpha   90.00
_cell.angle_beta   90.00
_cell.angle_gamma   90.00
#
_symmetry.space_group_name_H-M   'P 1'
#
loop_
_entity.id
_entity.type
_entity.pdbx_description
1 polymer ?
#
loop_
_entity_poly.entity_id
_entity_poly.type
_entity_poly.pdbx_seq_one_letter_code
_entity_poly.pdbx_strand_id
1 'polypeptide(L)' 'MKSKPLFSWVAPAIDAREKVNVSVAIQKFYRRVESMNADEVKHAFKDEIVAIKEAMSEKGVRILEPRWFTNLFQ' A
#
# COMPACT_ATOMS: atom_id res chain seq x y z
N MET A 1 13.69 17.88 6.24
CA MET A 1 13.49 17.23 4.91
C MET A 1 12.07 16.71 4.85
N LYS A 2 11.27 17.07 3.84
CA LYS A 2 9.96 16.45 3.63
C LYS A 2 10.19 15.01 3.19
N SER A 3 9.82 14.04 4.04
CA SER A 3 9.82 12.62 3.71
C SER A 3 9.04 12.43 2.40
N LYS A 4 9.68 11.78 1.40
CA LYS A 4 8.99 11.43 0.16
C LYS A 4 7.83 10.47 0.52
N PRO A 5 6.65 10.63 -0.09
CA PRO A 5 5.55 9.71 0.17
C PRO A 5 5.99 8.28 -0.14
N LEU A 6 5.67 7.38 0.80
CA LEU A 6 6.05 5.97 0.76
C LEU A 6 5.28 5.18 -0.31
N PHE A 7 4.39 5.79 -1.08
CA PHE A 7 3.68 5.18 -2.21
C PHE A 7 3.00 6.29 -3.01
N SER A 8 2.70 6.01 -4.26
CA SER A 8 1.77 6.81 -5.07
C SER A 8 0.52 5.98 -5.32
N TRP A 9 -0.59 6.60 -5.69
CA TRP A 9 -1.79 5.85 -6.03
C TRP A 9 -2.74 6.72 -6.87
N VAL A 10 -3.63 6.07 -7.61
CA VAL A 10 -4.62 6.72 -8.46
C VAL A 10 -5.98 6.17 -8.11
N ALA A 11 -6.94 7.06 -7.84
CA ALA A 11 -8.33 6.66 -7.64
C ALA A 11 -9.29 7.72 -8.17
N PRO A 12 -9.79 7.53 -9.40
CA PRO A 12 -10.64 8.49 -10.07
C PRO A 12 -12.06 8.54 -9.50
N ALA A 13 -12.52 7.47 -8.83
CA ALA A 13 -13.92 7.28 -8.45
C ALA A 13 -14.27 7.50 -6.96
N ILE A 14 -13.28 7.69 -6.07
CA ILE A 14 -13.56 7.88 -4.62
C ILE A 14 -13.66 9.35 -4.24
N ASP A 15 -14.46 9.65 -3.22
CA ASP A 15 -14.59 10.99 -2.66
C ASP A 15 -13.37 11.41 -1.81
N ALA A 16 -13.27 12.70 -1.48
CA ALA A 16 -12.12 13.25 -0.76
C ALA A 16 -11.89 12.66 0.64
N ARG A 17 -12.95 12.27 1.36
CA ARG A 17 -12.83 11.70 2.71
C ARG A 17 -12.30 10.29 2.65
N GLU A 18 -12.83 9.51 1.71
CA GLU A 18 -12.37 8.14 1.49
C GLU A 18 -10.93 8.13 0.95
N LYS A 19 -10.54 9.12 0.14
CA LYS A 19 -9.14 9.28 -0.29
C LYS A 19 -8.17 9.43 0.88
N VAL A 20 -8.55 10.20 1.90
CA VAL A 20 -7.72 10.38 3.11
C VAL A 20 -7.62 9.07 3.88
N ASN A 21 -8.73 8.36 4.08
CA ASN A 21 -8.75 7.09 4.79
C ASN A 21 -7.87 6.02 4.12
N VAL A 22 -8.00 5.89 2.80
CA VAL A 22 -7.16 4.99 1.97
C VAL A 22 -5.69 5.37 2.11
N SER A 23 -5.36 6.66 2.01
CA SER A 23 -3.97 7.13 2.16
C SER A 23 -3.39 6.80 3.54
N VAL A 24 -4.15 7.02 4.61
CA VAL A 24 -3.70 6.73 5.98
C VAL A 24 -3.51 5.23 6.20
N ALA A 25 -4.44 4.39 5.72
CA ALA A 25 -4.36 2.94 5.87
C ALA A 25 -3.11 2.38 5.17
N ILE A 26 -2.90 2.74 3.90
CA ILE A 26 -1.76 2.27 3.11
C ILE A 26 -0.44 2.79 3.69
N GLN A 27 -0.39 4.06 4.14
CA GLN A 27 0.80 4.62 4.76
C GLN A 27 1.18 3.92 6.07
N LYS A 28 0.19 3.59 6.91
CA LYS A 28 0.40 2.83 8.15
C LYS A 28 0.97 1.45 7.85
N PHE A 29 0.44 0.77 6.84
CA PHE A 29 0.94 -0.53 6.41
C PHE A 29 2.41 -0.44 5.98
N TYR A 30 2.74 0.45 5.03
CA TYR A 30 4.13 0.58 4.54
C TYR A 30 5.13 0.96 5.64
N ARG A 31 4.75 1.83 6.59
CA ARG A 31 5.62 2.15 7.73
C ARG A 31 5.86 0.97 8.65
N ARG A 32 4.87 0.10 8.83
CA ARG A 32 5.01 -1.10 9.67
C ARG A 32 5.99 -2.09 9.08
N VAL A 33 5.99 -2.24 7.75
CA VAL A 33 6.85 -3.20 7.04
C VAL A 33 8.20 -2.62 6.60
N GLU A 34 8.41 -1.30 6.72
CA GLU A 34 9.64 -0.61 6.29
C GLU A 34 10.91 -1.12 7.00
N SER A 35 10.80 -1.57 8.24
CA SER A 35 11.93 -2.12 9.01
C SER A 35 12.09 -3.63 8.89
N MET A 36 11.22 -4.30 8.12
CA MET A 36 11.19 -5.76 8.00
C MET A 36 11.86 -6.20 6.71
N ASN A 37 12.48 -7.38 6.72
CA ASN A 37 13.05 -7.95 5.51
C ASN A 37 11.97 -8.60 4.61
N ALA A 38 12.34 -8.91 3.38
CA ALA A 38 11.44 -9.47 2.37
C ALA A 38 10.63 -10.69 2.84
N ASP A 39 11.29 -11.63 3.50
CA ASP A 39 10.70 -12.90 3.91
C ASP A 39 9.77 -12.72 5.10
N GLU A 40 10.12 -11.85 6.04
CA GLU A 40 9.26 -11.46 7.16
C GLU A 40 7.98 -10.80 6.65
N VAL A 41 8.08 -9.92 5.66
CA VAL A 41 6.91 -9.25 5.07
C VAL A 41 6.01 -10.24 4.32
N LYS A 42 6.61 -11.11 3.50
CA LYS A 42 5.86 -12.14 2.78
C LYS A 42 5.16 -13.12 3.72
N HIS A 43 5.85 -13.62 4.73
CA HIS A 43 5.27 -14.64 5.59
C HIS A 43 4.18 -14.06 6.50
N ALA A 44 4.39 -12.86 7.05
CA ALA A 44 3.46 -12.27 8.00
C ALA A 44 2.28 -11.52 7.36
N PHE A 45 2.45 -10.97 6.14
CA PHE A 45 1.47 -10.03 5.58
C PHE A 45 0.99 -10.34 4.16
N LYS A 46 1.40 -11.47 3.54
CA LYS A 46 0.98 -11.80 2.17
C LYS A 46 -0.54 -11.73 1.99
N ASP A 47 -1.30 -12.36 2.87
CA ASP A 47 -2.76 -12.39 2.76
C ASP A 47 -3.39 -11.00 3.00
N GLU A 48 -2.84 -10.23 3.93
CA GLU A 48 -3.27 -8.84 4.19
C GLU A 48 -2.98 -7.93 2.98
N ILE A 49 -1.83 -8.09 2.32
CA ILE A 49 -1.46 -7.35 1.11
C ILE A 49 -2.41 -7.70 -0.05
N VAL A 50 -2.72 -8.98 -0.24
CA VAL A 50 -3.66 -9.43 -1.26
C VAL A 50 -5.05 -8.85 -0.98
N ALA A 51 -5.54 -8.95 0.25
CA ALA A 51 -6.84 -8.41 0.64
C ALA A 51 -6.93 -6.88 0.45
N ILE A 52 -5.87 -6.14 0.79
CA ILE A 52 -5.80 -4.69 0.54
C ILE A 52 -5.84 -4.42 -0.97
N LYS A 53 -5.09 -5.16 -1.78
CA LYS A 53 -5.08 -4.99 -3.24
C LYS A 53 -6.44 -5.25 -3.87
N GLU A 54 -7.11 -6.32 -3.46
CA GLU A 54 -8.44 -6.69 -3.94
C GLU A 54 -9.48 -5.63 -3.54
N ALA A 55 -9.54 -5.27 -2.25
CA ALA A 55 -10.48 -4.27 -1.75
C ALA A 55 -10.27 -2.88 -2.39
N MET A 56 -9.02 -2.54 -2.75
CA MET A 56 -8.71 -1.29 -3.43
C MET A 56 -9.07 -1.36 -4.91
N SER A 57 -8.80 -2.49 -5.58
CA SER A 57 -9.19 -2.72 -6.96
C SER A 57 -10.71 -2.66 -7.17
N GLU A 58 -11.49 -3.24 -6.26
CA GLU A 58 -12.97 -3.16 -6.28
C GLU A 58 -13.48 -1.71 -6.21
N LYS A 59 -12.72 -0.83 -5.56
CA LYS A 59 -13.02 0.61 -5.46
C LYS A 59 -12.45 1.43 -6.61
N GLY A 60 -11.91 0.78 -7.65
CA GLY A 60 -11.24 1.46 -8.76
C GLY A 60 -9.93 2.15 -8.37
N VAL A 61 -9.31 1.72 -7.26
CA VAL A 61 -8.08 2.28 -6.73
C VAL A 61 -6.90 1.46 -7.18
N ARG A 62 -5.95 2.11 -7.87
CA ARG A 62 -4.68 1.50 -8.23
C ARG A 62 -3.57 2.05 -7.32
N ILE A 63 -3.04 1.20 -6.46
CA ILE A 63 -1.85 1.51 -5.67
C ILE A 63 -0.61 1.39 -6.57
N LEU A 64 0.19 2.45 -6.61
CA LEU A 64 1.53 2.44 -7.21
C LEU A 64 2.54 2.22 -6.09
N GLU A 65 2.86 0.94 -5.89
CA GLU A 65 3.74 0.49 -4.83
C GLU A 65 5.17 1.03 -5.03
N PRO A 66 5.93 1.22 -3.94
CA PRO A 66 7.36 1.46 -4.03
C PRO A 66 8.07 0.36 -4.77
N ARG A 67 9.07 0.73 -5.57
CA ARG A 67 9.91 -0.21 -6.30
C ARG A 67 10.55 -1.27 -5.39
N TRP A 68 10.95 -0.90 -4.18
CA TRP A 68 11.52 -1.85 -3.21
C TRP A 68 10.49 -2.91 -2.78
N PHE A 69 9.22 -2.54 -2.67
CA PHE A 69 8.14 -3.44 -2.27
C PHE A 69 7.70 -4.34 -3.43
N THR A 70 7.60 -3.79 -4.65
CA THR A 70 7.31 -4.58 -5.85
C THR A 70 8.35 -5.69 -6.07
N ASN A 71 9.63 -5.39 -5.86
CA ASN A 71 10.70 -6.38 -5.96
C ASN A 71 10.57 -7.53 -4.95
N LEU A 72 9.83 -7.34 -3.84
CA LEU A 72 9.57 -8.43 -2.91
C LEU A 72 8.69 -9.48 -3.57
N PHE A 73 7.66 -9.10 -4.32
CA PHE A 73 6.62 -10.01 -4.80
C PHE A 73 6.78 -10.46 -6.26
N GLN A 74 7.93 -10.21 -6.88
CA GLN A 74 8.29 -10.78 -8.19
C GLN A 74 8.81 -12.21 -8.09
#